data_AF-A0A0Q5ZNT3-F1
#
_entry.id   AF-A0A0Q5ZNT3-F1
#
_cell.length_a   1.000
_cell.length_b   1.000
_cell.length_c   1.000
_cell.angle_alpha   90.00
_cell.angle_beta   90.00
_cell.angle_gamma   90.00
#
_symmetry.space_group_name_H-M   'P 1'
#
loop_
_entity.id
_entity.type
_entity.pdbx_description
1 polymer ?
#
loop_
_entity_poly.entity_id
_entity_poly.type
_entity_poly.pdbx_seq_one_letter_code
_entity_poly.pdbx_strand_id
1 'polypeptide(L)'
;MAWKSVSGHRYLYRKRQGVWSSLGPRSPETERIHRQFLIGRLQSRFRVARLAKRLDAMAPVNRALGLGRVPVMAGRILRRIDQAKLGDAALTVVGTNALFAYERLCGVQVAGGHLATEDIDLLYDARVRLKLLAPDIAREGVVGLLKKVDRSFDILG
;
A
#
# COMPACT_ATOMS: atom_id res chain seq x y z
N MET A 1 -18.59 0.62 -11.64
CA MET A 1 -19.49 0.60 -12.81
C MET A 1 -20.56 1.66 -12.61
N ALA A 2 -21.10 2.19 -13.70
CA ALA A 2 -22.17 3.19 -13.66
C ALA A 2 -23.04 3.06 -14.92
N TRP A 3 -24.33 3.37 -14.80
CA TRP A 3 -25.22 3.50 -15.95
C TRP A 3 -25.06 4.88 -16.59
N LYS A 4 -25.00 4.92 -17.92
CA LYS A 4 -24.96 6.16 -18.70
C LYS A 4 -26.02 6.10 -19.80
N SER A 5 -26.78 7.17 -19.96
CA SER A 5 -27.72 7.33 -21.07
C SER A 5 -27.01 7.90 -22.29
N VAL A 6 -27.17 7.27 -23.44
CA VAL A 6 -26.62 7.69 -24.75
C VAL A 6 -27.69 7.46 -25.79
N SER A 7 -28.11 8.52 -26.51
CA SER A 7 -29.09 8.46 -27.60
C SER A 7 -30.35 7.65 -27.26
N GLY A 8 -31.00 7.96 -26.13
CA GLY A 8 -32.23 7.29 -25.67
C GLY A 8 -32.04 5.91 -25.03
N HIS A 9 -30.85 5.32 -25.12
CA HIS A 9 -30.57 3.99 -24.58
C HIS A 9 -29.67 4.08 -23.33
N ARG A 10 -29.87 3.19 -22.35
CA ARG A 10 -29.01 3.11 -21.15
C ARG A 10 -27.96 2.03 -21.34
N TYR A 11 -26.71 2.37 -21.09
CA TYR A 11 -25.55 1.47 -21.19
C TYR A 11 -24.84 1.32 -19.86
N LEU A 12 -24.35 0.12 -19.58
CA LEU A 12 -23.51 -0.12 -18.42
C LEU A 12 -22.05 0.18 -18.76
N TYR A 13 -21.41 1.04 -17.98
CA TYR A 13 -19.99 1.36 -18.15
C TYR A 13 -19.15 0.83 -16.98
N ARG A 14 -17.97 0.32 -17.30
CA ARG A 14 -16.93 -0.09 -16.35
C ARG A 14 -15.75 0.86 -16.42
N LYS A 15 -15.30 1.36 -15.27
CA LYS A 15 -14.07 2.14 -15.14
C LYS A 15 -12.93 1.24 -14.67
N ARG A 16 -11.82 1.18 -15.38
CA ARG A 16 -10.57 0.52 -14.97
C ARG A 16 -9.41 1.46 -15.26
N GLN A 17 -8.57 1.74 -14.25
CA GLN A 17 -7.39 2.62 -14.39
C GLN A 17 -7.70 3.95 -15.13
N GLY A 18 -8.80 4.60 -14.77
CA GLY A 18 -9.21 5.86 -15.42
C GLY A 18 -10.03 5.70 -16.71
N VAL A 19 -9.84 4.59 -17.44
CA VAL A 19 -10.52 4.31 -18.71
C VAL A 19 -11.93 3.77 -18.50
N TRP A 20 -12.89 4.31 -19.25
CA TRP A 20 -14.27 3.86 -19.26
C TRP A 20 -14.55 3.00 -20.50
N SER A 21 -15.05 1.78 -20.30
CA SER A 21 -15.47 0.88 -21.37
C SER A 21 -16.95 0.53 -21.21
N SER A 22 -17.72 0.58 -22.30
CA SER A 22 -19.10 0.08 -22.32
C SER A 22 -19.11 -1.44 -22.17
N LEU A 23 -20.07 -1.96 -21.42
CA LEU A 23 -20.38 -3.39 -21.27
C LEU A 23 -21.66 -3.76 -22.04
N GLY A 24 -22.25 -2.82 -22.77
CA GLY A 24 -23.46 -3.03 -23.55
C GLY A 24 -24.70 -2.31 -22.98
N PRO A 25 -25.81 -2.35 -23.73
CA PRO A 25 -27.08 -1.74 -23.34
C PRO A 25 -27.71 -2.47 -22.15
N ARG A 26 -28.69 -1.82 -21.52
CA ARG A 26 -29.43 -2.37 -20.40
C ARG A 26 -30.19 -3.62 -20.84
N SER A 27 -29.85 -4.72 -20.21
CA SER A 27 -30.40 -6.06 -20.44
C SER A 27 -30.42 -6.82 -19.11
N PRO A 28 -31.15 -7.96 -19.00
CA PRO A 28 -31.12 -8.79 -17.80
C PRO A 28 -29.70 -9.17 -17.36
N GLU A 29 -28.81 -9.41 -18.33
CA GLU A 29 -27.41 -9.74 -18.08
C GLU A 29 -26.62 -8.55 -17.50
N THR A 30 -26.69 -7.36 -18.12
CA THR A 30 -25.96 -6.19 -17.64
C THR A 30 -26.50 -5.69 -16.30
N GLU A 31 -27.80 -5.86 -16.03
CA GLU A 31 -28.38 -5.64 -14.70
C GLU A 31 -27.83 -6.60 -13.64
N ARG A 32 -27.70 -7.89 -13.98
CA ARG A 32 -27.07 -8.89 -13.10
C ARG A 32 -25.61 -8.52 -12.80
N ILE A 33 -24.83 -8.16 -13.80
CA ILE A 33 -23.43 -7.71 -13.64
C ILE A 33 -23.36 -6.49 -12.72
N HIS A 34 -24.20 -5.49 -12.94
CA HIS A 34 -24.24 -4.29 -12.10
C HIS A 34 -24.61 -4.61 -10.65
N ARG A 35 -25.60 -5.49 -10.43
CA ARG A 35 -26.01 -5.93 -9.09
C ARG A 35 -24.88 -6.66 -8.36
N GLN A 36 -24.21 -7.60 -9.02
CA GLN A 36 -23.05 -8.31 -8.47
C GLN A 36 -21.91 -7.35 -8.11
N PHE A 37 -21.63 -6.37 -8.98
CA PHE A 37 -20.65 -5.33 -8.70
C PHE A 37 -21.02 -4.51 -7.46
N LEU A 38 -22.28 -4.09 -7.31
CA LEU A 38 -22.72 -3.31 -6.14
C LEU A 38 -22.61 -4.11 -4.84
N ILE A 39 -23.06 -5.37 -4.85
CA ILE A 39 -22.96 -6.28 -3.70
C ILE A 39 -21.49 -6.47 -3.31
N GLY A 40 -20.64 -6.83 -4.28
CA GLY A 40 -19.20 -7.03 -4.03
C GLY A 40 -18.50 -5.77 -3.54
N ARG A 41 -18.87 -4.59 -4.06
CA ARG A 41 -18.35 -3.30 -3.59
C ARG A 41 -18.74 -3.03 -2.14
N LEU A 42 -20.00 -3.26 -1.77
CA LEU A 42 -20.48 -3.07 -0.41
C LEU A 42 -19.80 -4.04 0.57
N GLN A 43 -19.74 -5.32 0.22
CA GLN A 43 -19.06 -6.34 1.02
C GLN A 43 -17.58 -6.02 1.23
N SER A 44 -16.88 -5.59 0.17
CA SER A 44 -15.47 -5.20 0.26
C SER A 44 -15.27 -3.99 1.16
N ARG A 45 -16.10 -2.94 1.01
CA ARG A 45 -16.07 -1.75 1.87
C ARG A 45 -16.32 -2.09 3.32
N PHE A 46 -17.34 -2.91 3.59
CA PHE A 46 -17.67 -3.36 4.93
C PHE A 46 -16.52 -4.16 5.55
N ARG A 47 -15.95 -5.11 4.79
CA ARG A 47 -14.80 -5.92 5.24
C ARG A 47 -13.59 -5.06 5.59
N VAL A 48 -13.23 -4.11 4.72
CA VAL A 48 -12.10 -3.19 4.97
C VAL A 48 -12.37 -2.35 6.22
N ALA A 49 -13.56 -1.77 6.35
CA ALA A 49 -13.92 -0.97 7.52
C ALA A 49 -13.89 -1.78 8.83
N ARG A 50 -14.40 -3.02 8.79
CA ARG A 50 -14.39 -3.93 9.95
C ARG A 50 -12.95 -4.29 10.36
N LEU A 51 -12.09 -4.60 9.39
CA LEU A 51 -10.70 -4.94 9.64
C LEU A 51 -9.92 -3.74 10.19
N ALA A 52 -10.13 -2.53 9.65
CA ALA A 52 -9.53 -1.30 10.16
C ALA A 52 -9.90 -1.08 11.63
N LYS A 53 -11.21 -1.13 11.96
CA LYS A 53 -11.68 -1.01 13.35
C LYS A 53 -11.07 -2.05 14.28
N ARG A 54 -10.88 -3.29 13.81
CA ARG A 54 -10.24 -4.35 14.60
C ARG A 54 -8.75 -4.05 14.83
N LEU A 55 -8.04 -3.53 13.83
CA LEU A 55 -6.64 -3.13 13.98
C LEU A 55 -6.52 -2.01 15.02
N ASP A 56 -7.39 -0.99 14.97
CA ASP A 56 -7.39 0.11 15.93
C ASP A 56 -7.65 -0.38 17.36
N ALA A 57 -8.63 -1.27 17.54
CA ALA A 57 -8.95 -1.86 18.84
C ALA A 57 -7.80 -2.71 19.40
N MET A 58 -7.04 -3.39 18.54
CA MET A 58 -5.92 -4.25 18.94
C MET A 58 -4.58 -3.52 19.04
N ALA A 59 -4.46 -2.30 18.52
CA ALA A 59 -3.24 -1.51 18.62
C ALA A 59 -2.70 -1.34 20.06
N PRO A 60 -3.52 -0.94 21.08
CA PRO A 60 -3.02 -0.84 22.45
C PRO A 60 -2.64 -2.18 23.05
N VAL A 61 -3.37 -3.26 22.73
CA VAL A 61 -3.04 -4.63 23.19
C VAL A 61 -1.69 -5.07 22.62
N ASN A 62 -1.47 -4.88 21.31
CA ASN A 62 -0.21 -5.20 20.66
C ASN A 62 0.96 -4.40 21.25
N ARG A 63 0.73 -3.14 21.65
CA ARG A 63 1.73 -2.32 22.32
C ARG A 63 2.04 -2.84 23.73
N ALA A 64 1.00 -3.14 24.53
CA ALA A 64 1.14 -3.65 25.88
C ALA A 64 1.88 -5.00 25.92
N LEU A 65 1.62 -5.86 24.92
CA LEU A 65 2.28 -7.15 24.76
C LEU A 65 3.64 -7.07 24.04
N GLY A 66 4.11 -5.88 23.65
CA GLY A 66 5.39 -5.72 22.95
C GLY A 66 5.45 -6.40 21.58
N LEU A 67 4.31 -6.62 20.93
CA LEU A 67 4.22 -7.29 19.63
C LEU A 67 4.62 -6.39 18.45
N GLY A 68 4.61 -5.06 18.66
CA GLY A 68 5.05 -4.08 17.67
C GLY A 68 6.53 -3.77 17.79
N ARG A 69 7.41 -4.68 17.35
CA ARG A 69 8.87 -4.57 17.52
C ARG A 69 9.57 -3.62 16.55
N VAL A 70 9.01 -3.45 15.35
CA VAL A 70 9.57 -2.54 14.33
C VAL A 70 9.46 -1.08 14.80
N PRO A 71 10.55 -0.29 14.77
CA PRO A 71 10.51 1.14 15.07
C PRO A 71 9.43 1.87 14.26
N VAL A 72 8.71 2.79 14.90
CA VAL A 72 7.55 3.46 14.28
C VAL A 72 7.92 4.16 12.99
N MET A 73 9.06 4.85 12.95
CA MET A 73 9.51 5.57 11.75
C MET A 73 9.85 4.60 10.62
N ALA A 74 10.62 3.53 10.90
CA ALA A 74 10.91 2.48 9.91
C ALA A 74 9.63 1.87 9.34
N GLY A 75 8.64 1.56 10.19
CA GLY A 75 7.34 1.04 9.77
C GLY A 75 6.54 2.02 8.89
N ARG A 76 6.66 3.33 9.12
CA ARG A 76 6.03 4.36 8.28
C ARG A 76 6.72 4.47 6.91
N ILE A 77 8.05 4.45 6.88
CA ILE A 77 8.85 4.48 5.65
C ILE A 77 8.53 3.25 4.78
N LEU A 78 8.59 2.06 5.37
CA LEU A 78 8.25 0.79 4.71
C LEU A 78 6.87 0.82 4.07
N ARG A 79 5.86 1.27 4.82
CA ARG A 79 4.48 1.39 4.31
C ARG A 79 4.38 2.37 3.14
N ARG A 80 5.18 3.45 3.16
CA ARG A 80 5.18 4.44 2.08
C ARG A 80 5.86 3.91 0.82
N ILE A 81 6.94 3.14 0.97
CA ILE A 81 7.65 2.42 -0.11
C ILE A 81 6.73 1.38 -0.76
N ASP A 82 6.01 0.60 0.05
CA ASP A 82 5.02 -0.38 -0.42
C ASP A 82 3.86 0.28 -1.19
N GLN A 83 3.28 1.36 -0.65
CA GLN A 83 2.24 2.14 -1.35
C GLN A 83 2.71 2.72 -2.69
N ALA A 84 4.01 3.02 -2.80
CA ALA A 84 4.64 3.44 -4.05
C ALA A 84 5.02 2.26 -4.97
N LYS A 85 4.78 1.01 -4.56
CA LYS A 85 5.13 -0.22 -5.25
C LYS A 85 6.62 -0.36 -5.55
N LEU A 86 7.46 0.21 -4.69
CA LEU A 86 8.91 0.16 -4.85
C LEU A 86 9.56 -1.01 -4.11
N GLY A 87 8.89 -1.57 -3.10
CA GLY A 87 9.44 -2.64 -2.24
C GLY A 87 9.88 -3.90 -3.00
N ASP A 88 9.04 -4.35 -3.94
CA ASP A 88 9.32 -5.56 -4.72
C ASP A 88 10.14 -5.28 -5.99
N ALA A 89 10.26 -4.00 -6.35
CA ALA A 89 10.64 -3.61 -7.70
C ALA A 89 11.96 -2.85 -7.76
N ALA A 90 12.36 -2.11 -6.72
CA ALA A 90 13.54 -1.24 -6.78
C ALA A 90 14.22 -0.98 -5.43
N LEU A 91 13.50 -1.06 -4.31
CA LEU A 91 14.01 -0.74 -2.98
C LEU A 91 13.78 -1.90 -2.03
N THR A 92 14.85 -2.49 -1.52
CA THR A 92 14.80 -3.57 -0.54
C THR A 92 15.38 -3.10 0.78
N VAL A 93 14.73 -3.42 1.91
CA VAL A 93 15.29 -3.14 3.23
C VAL A 93 16.38 -4.14 3.53
N VAL A 94 17.54 -3.63 3.95
CA VAL A 94 18.71 -4.41 4.34
C VAL A 94 19.17 -3.98 5.73
N GLY A 95 20.31 -4.49 6.18
CA GLY A 95 20.88 -4.14 7.48
C GLY A 95 20.02 -4.59 8.66
N THR A 96 20.14 -3.88 9.78
CA THR A 96 19.51 -4.26 11.06
C THR A 96 17.99 -4.29 10.98
N ASN A 97 17.36 -3.42 10.18
CA ASN A 97 15.91 -3.39 10.03
C ASN A 97 15.35 -4.64 9.31
N ALA A 98 16.16 -5.33 8.50
CA ALA A 98 15.74 -6.58 7.88
C ALA A 98 15.55 -7.71 8.91
N LEU A 99 16.22 -7.64 10.07
CA LEU A 99 16.09 -8.65 11.12
C LEU A 99 14.66 -8.77 11.66
N PHE A 100 13.87 -7.69 11.66
CA PHE A 100 12.45 -7.76 12.05
C PHE A 100 11.61 -8.65 11.11
N ALA A 101 11.98 -8.76 9.83
CA ALA A 101 11.32 -9.68 8.91
C ALA A 101 11.64 -11.13 9.29
N TYR A 102 12.90 -11.42 9.64
CA TYR A 102 13.32 -12.74 10.11
C TYR A 102 12.70 -13.12 11.47
N GLU A 103 12.62 -12.19 12.43
CA GLU A 103 11.86 -12.40 13.68
C GLU A 103 10.45 -12.90 13.38
N ARG A 104 9.75 -12.23 12.45
CA ARG A 104 8.38 -12.56 12.08
C ARG A 104 8.26 -13.90 11.35
N LEU A 105 9.20 -14.24 10.48
CA LEU A 105 9.20 -15.47 9.68
C LEU A 105 9.59 -16.70 10.51
N CYS A 106 10.56 -16.54 11.41
CA CYS A 106 11.06 -17.61 12.26
C CYS A 106 10.27 -17.75 13.58
N GLY A 107 9.42 -16.77 13.93
CA GLY A 107 8.66 -16.80 15.18
C GLY A 107 9.54 -16.58 16.42
N VAL A 108 10.66 -15.86 16.26
CA VAL A 108 11.65 -15.59 17.31
C VAL A 108 11.79 -14.09 17.55
N GLN A 109 12.43 -13.73 18.66
CA GLN A 109 12.84 -12.36 18.93
C GLN A 109 14.36 -12.32 19.03
N VAL A 110 14.99 -11.42 18.26
CA VAL A 110 16.41 -11.12 18.36
C VAL A 110 16.62 -10.23 19.59
N ALA A 111 17.70 -10.47 20.33
CA ALA A 111 18.01 -9.70 21.54
C ALA A 111 18.18 -8.21 21.18
N GLY A 112 17.55 -7.33 21.97
CA GLY A 112 17.37 -5.91 21.62
C GLY A 112 18.67 -5.13 21.38
N GLY A 113 19.77 -5.51 22.01
CA GLY A 113 21.09 -4.89 21.77
C GLY A 113 21.60 -5.03 20.33
N HIS A 114 21.12 -6.04 19.58
CA HIS A 114 21.46 -6.23 18.16
C HIS A 114 20.52 -5.48 17.21
N LEU A 115 19.41 -4.92 17.73
CA LEU A 115 18.40 -4.19 16.96
C LEU A 115 18.45 -2.67 17.20
N ALA A 116 19.37 -2.20 18.04
CA ALA A 116 19.58 -0.79 18.31
C ALA A 116 20.24 -0.13 17.09
N THR A 117 19.42 0.34 16.16
CA THR A 117 19.84 1.25 15.08
C THR A 117 18.88 2.43 15.01
N GLU A 118 19.41 3.62 14.78
CA GLU A 118 18.62 4.81 14.49
C GLU A 118 18.33 4.97 12.98
N ASP A 119 19.08 4.23 12.15
CA ASP A 119 19.06 4.36 10.70
C ASP A 119 18.19 3.29 10.03
N ILE A 120 17.85 3.52 8.75
CA ILE A 120 17.21 2.54 7.88
C ILE A 120 18.02 2.36 6.59
N ASP A 121 18.50 1.13 6.38
CA ASP A 121 19.28 0.80 5.19
C ASP A 121 18.37 0.33 4.05
N LEU A 122 18.45 1.03 2.93
CA LEU A 122 17.71 0.69 1.70
C LEU A 122 18.71 0.34 0.60
N LEU A 123 18.64 -0.89 0.11
CA LEU A 123 19.36 -1.31 -1.09
C LEU A 123 18.53 -0.95 -2.33
N TYR A 124 19.18 -0.25 -3.26
CA TYR A 124 18.59 0.13 -4.54
C TYR A 124 19.02 -0.83 -5.66
N ASP A 125 18.06 -1.40 -6.40
CA ASP A 125 18.37 -2.17 -7.61
C ASP A 125 18.69 -1.23 -8.78
N ALA A 126 19.98 -1.06 -9.07
CA ALA A 126 20.47 -0.16 -10.12
C ALA A 126 20.02 -0.55 -11.54
N ARG A 127 19.56 -1.79 -11.76
CA ARG A 127 19.05 -2.23 -13.08
C ARG A 127 17.67 -1.66 -13.38
N VAL A 128 16.98 -1.20 -12.34
CA VAL A 128 15.61 -0.74 -12.42
C VAL A 128 15.60 0.77 -12.57
N ARG A 129 14.96 1.29 -13.61
CA ARG A 129 14.80 2.73 -13.78
C ARG A 129 13.59 3.19 -12.97
N LEU A 130 13.80 3.85 -11.83
CA LEU A 130 12.72 4.44 -11.01
C LEU A 130 11.73 5.28 -11.84
N LYS A 131 12.22 5.96 -12.88
CA LYS A 131 11.39 6.74 -13.81
C LYS A 131 10.28 5.93 -14.50
N LEU A 132 10.47 4.63 -14.68
CA LEU A 132 9.51 3.73 -15.33
C LEU A 132 8.50 3.13 -14.34
N LEU A 133 8.89 2.96 -13.07
CA LEU A 133 8.02 2.35 -12.05
C LEU A 133 7.16 3.35 -11.30
N ALA A 134 7.68 4.55 -11.07
CA ALA A 134 7.00 5.60 -10.33
C ALA A 134 7.31 6.97 -10.96
N PRO A 135 6.54 7.39 -11.98
CA PRO A 135 6.75 8.66 -12.67
C PRO A 135 6.76 9.88 -11.74
N ASP A 136 5.98 9.85 -10.66
CA ASP A 136 5.95 10.92 -9.65
C ASP A 136 7.23 10.95 -8.80
N ILE A 137 7.86 9.80 -8.57
CA ILE A 137 9.12 9.67 -7.80
C ILE A 137 10.33 10.00 -8.68
N ALA A 138 10.20 9.87 -10.00
CA ALA A 138 11.20 10.26 -10.98
C ALA A 138 11.67 11.72 -10.85
N ARG A 139 10.80 12.61 -10.36
CA ARG A 139 11.05 14.04 -10.18
C ARG A 139 11.58 14.40 -8.80
N GLU A 140 11.04 13.79 -7.75
CA GLU A 140 11.36 14.14 -6.35
C GLU A 140 12.38 13.20 -5.71
N GLY A 141 12.75 12.10 -6.37
CA GLY A 141 13.63 11.07 -5.83
C GLY A 141 13.06 10.31 -4.64
N VAL A 142 13.87 9.42 -4.04
CA VAL A 142 13.50 8.71 -2.80
C VAL A 142 13.26 9.71 -1.65
N VAL A 143 14.00 10.83 -1.61
CA VAL A 143 13.79 11.87 -0.60
C VAL A 143 12.38 12.47 -0.65
N GLY A 144 11.79 12.67 -1.84
CA GLY A 144 10.41 13.14 -1.96
C GLY A 144 9.38 12.17 -1.40
N LEU A 145 9.68 10.87 -1.48
CA LEU A 145 8.88 9.83 -0.83
C LEU A 145 8.97 9.93 0.69
N LEU A 146 10.18 10.10 1.22
CA LEU A 146 10.45 10.22 2.65
C LEU A 146 9.86 11.51 3.24
N LYS A 147 9.95 12.64 2.51
CA LYS A 147 9.32 13.93 2.90
C LYS A 147 7.80 13.87 3.04
N LYS A 148 7.14 12.88 2.41
CA LYS A 148 5.70 12.59 2.60
C LYS A 148 5.40 11.79 3.86
N VAL A 149 6.41 11.13 4.44
CA VAL A 149 6.32 10.46 5.75
C VAL A 149 6.58 11.47 6.85
N ASP A 150 7.67 12.23 6.72
CA ASP A 150 8.07 13.28 7.66
C ASP A 150 8.80 14.40 6.90
N ARG A 151 8.41 15.66 7.09
CA ARG A 151 9.00 16.79 6.34
C ARG A 151 10.44 17.11 6.73
N SER A 152 10.91 16.61 7.87
CA SER A 152 12.28 16.83 8.37
C SER A 152 13.36 16.06 7.61
N PHE A 153 13.00 15.03 6.83
CA PHE A 153 13.97 14.32 6.00
C PHE A 153 14.62 15.26 5.00
N ASP A 154 15.94 15.25 4.92
CA ASP A 154 16.68 15.97 3.89
C ASP A 154 17.91 15.20 3.42
N ILE A 155 18.48 15.62 2.30
CA ILE A 155 19.75 15.06 1.81
C ILE A 155 20.87 15.71 2.62
N LEU A 156 21.69 14.88 3.29
CA LEU A 156 22.95 15.34 3.87
C LEU A 156 23.92 15.65 2.71
N GLY A 157 24.37 16.90 2.66
CA GLY A 157 25.35 17.41 1.69
C GLY A 157 26.79 17.09 2.07
#